data_AF-A0A162P3L8-F1
#
_entry.id   AF-A0A162P3L8-F1
#
_cell.length_a   1.000
_cell.length_b   1.000
_cell.length_c   1.000
_cell.angle_alpha   90.00
_cell.angle_beta   90.00
_cell.angle_gamma   90.00
#
_symmetry.space_group_name_H-M   'P 1'
#
loop_
_entity.id
_entity.type
_entity.pdbx_description
1 polymer ?
#
loop_
_entity_poly.entity_id
_entity_poly.type
_entity_poly.pdbx_seq_one_letter_code
_entity_poly.pdbx_strand_id
1 'polypeptide(L)'
;MDQELLIERNQKMFRFNLIFILSNIVVCFLSKKHFDFMVTLFILSALFLLTSYIFTYKWTKYASLPAYHNLIAYFCSWFYLTYQDPSMNKFIFVFTFAVLGTLYQDRKIAGLLSGLSIFAACYFYFFHKDSIYGGYDHVEIKSLFFTLFDLAMIILIISVQMKHSNKLFKNSVKQADEQQKMRQETEKLLEALQKQNSKIVGFQQSLNEKMEKAKDNNDGTYAMLKQLNDLFSEQNEIYTTNKQVIQSFSKEFDSLQHSAQHILTLNAESQTIIKKSVSTLDDLSISTSSFKQTLHKTVNTSNEMVKQTESIEQMVKHIIDIANRTDLLALNANIEAANAGIHGKGFSVVAAEVKKLAVNSSALADEINEVLSSIKNQSLSHKEDMDNAFTMLLTNEKDIISVQNAFGKIKDDRTENDIFLEDLSMKFKGLLVLFEEFYNRIHTLSSMNETTASSLGKMNGTFDIMNATIIEINDDFQKLKNINI
;
A
#
# COMPACT_ATOMS: atom_id res chain seq x y z
N MET A 1 -48.49 -15.31 69.27
CA MET A 1 -47.25 -16.01 69.66
C MET A 1 -47.23 -17.29 68.85
N ASP A 2 -46.11 -17.58 68.20
CA ASP A 2 -46.00 -18.71 67.27
C ASP A 2 -46.39 -20.02 67.96
N GLN A 3 -47.24 -20.82 67.32
CA GLN A 3 -47.81 -22.01 67.96
C GLN A 3 -46.73 -23.03 68.30
N GLU A 4 -45.68 -23.14 67.46
CA GLU A 4 -44.51 -23.99 67.71
C GLU A 4 -43.68 -23.51 68.90
N LEU A 5 -43.44 -22.20 69.00
CA LEU A 5 -42.70 -21.61 70.13
C LEU A 5 -43.44 -21.85 71.46
N LEU A 6 -44.77 -21.79 71.43
CA LEU A 6 -45.64 -22.09 72.57
C LEU A 6 -45.45 -23.54 73.05
N ILE A 7 -45.42 -24.48 72.11
CA ILE A 7 -45.24 -25.91 72.37
C ILE A 7 -43.84 -26.18 72.96
N GLU A 8 -42.80 -25.57 72.41
CA GLU A 8 -41.44 -25.70 72.92
C GLU A 8 -41.33 -25.18 74.38
N ARG A 9 -41.96 -24.03 74.67
CA ARG A 9 -42.05 -23.48 76.03
C ARG A 9 -42.82 -24.42 76.96
N ASN A 10 -43.93 -25.00 76.52
CA ASN A 10 -44.70 -25.97 77.32
C ASN A 10 -43.86 -27.21 77.69
N GLN A 11 -43.06 -27.74 76.75
CA GLN A 11 -42.19 -28.89 76.99
C GLN A 11 -41.07 -28.57 77.99
N LYS A 12 -40.43 -27.40 77.85
CA LYS A 12 -39.44 -26.90 78.83
C LYS A 12 -40.07 -26.77 80.22
N MET A 13 -41.30 -26.29 80.30
CA MET A 13 -42.04 -26.17 81.56
C MET A 13 -42.35 -27.50 82.22
N PHE A 14 -42.77 -28.50 81.45
CA PHE A 14 -43.03 -29.82 82.01
C PHE A 14 -41.78 -30.43 82.67
N ARG A 15 -40.60 -30.27 82.04
CA ARG A 15 -39.32 -30.71 82.62
C ARG A 15 -39.00 -29.95 83.92
N PHE A 16 -39.26 -28.65 83.95
CA PHE A 16 -39.11 -27.85 85.16
C PHE A 16 -40.05 -28.34 86.28
N ASN A 17 -41.32 -28.59 85.99
CA ASN A 17 -42.29 -29.10 86.96
C ASN A 17 -41.83 -30.43 87.58
N LEU A 18 -41.27 -31.34 86.77
CA LEU A 18 -40.73 -32.62 87.24
C LEU A 18 -39.61 -32.41 88.27
N ILE A 19 -38.64 -31.53 87.96
CA ILE A 19 -37.53 -31.20 88.85
C ILE A 19 -38.04 -30.51 90.12
N PHE A 20 -38.98 -29.57 89.97
CA PHE A 20 -39.54 -28.81 91.07
C PHE A 20 -40.26 -29.72 92.07
N ILE A 21 -41.04 -30.67 91.60
CA ILE A 21 -41.76 -31.63 92.46
C ILE A 21 -40.80 -32.58 93.16
N LEU A 22 -39.78 -33.09 92.46
CA LEU A 22 -38.74 -33.91 93.07
C LEU A 22 -37.99 -33.15 94.18
N SER A 23 -37.66 -31.89 93.93
CA SER A 23 -37.04 -31.02 94.94
C SER A 23 -37.94 -30.84 96.17
N ASN A 24 -39.24 -30.60 95.97
CA ASN A 24 -40.19 -30.47 97.08
C ASN A 24 -40.32 -31.75 97.91
N ILE A 25 -40.35 -32.92 97.28
CA ILE A 25 -40.40 -34.22 97.97
C ILE A 25 -39.16 -34.39 98.86
N VAL A 26 -37.96 -34.06 98.35
CA VAL A 26 -36.70 -34.13 99.10
C VAL A 26 -36.73 -33.17 100.31
N VAL A 27 -37.19 -31.93 100.13
CA VAL A 27 -37.31 -30.95 101.21
C VAL A 27 -38.27 -31.43 102.31
N CYS A 28 -39.39 -32.06 101.94
CA CYS A 28 -40.31 -32.65 102.91
C CYS A 28 -39.65 -33.75 103.73
N PHE A 29 -38.92 -34.67 103.09
CA PHE A 29 -38.16 -35.73 103.77
C PHE A 29 -37.14 -35.16 104.78
N LEU A 30 -36.37 -34.16 104.37
CA LEU A 30 -35.37 -33.52 105.24
C LEU A 30 -36.01 -32.79 106.43
N SER A 31 -37.20 -32.22 106.24
CA SER A 31 -37.90 -31.45 107.27
C SER A 31 -38.68 -32.31 108.29
N LYS A 32 -38.62 -33.65 108.20
CA LYS A 32 -39.29 -34.60 109.11
C LYS A 32 -40.77 -34.29 109.39
N LYS A 33 -41.52 -33.89 108.35
CA LYS A 33 -42.96 -33.62 108.47
C LYS A 33 -43.75 -34.90 108.79
N HIS A 34 -44.97 -34.75 109.34
CA HIS A 34 -45.85 -35.87 109.63
C HIS A 34 -46.13 -36.73 108.38
N PHE A 35 -46.23 -38.04 108.56
CA PHE A 35 -46.41 -39.00 107.47
C PHE A 35 -47.66 -38.69 106.61
N ASP A 36 -48.78 -38.34 107.26
CA ASP A 36 -50.05 -38.04 106.57
C ASP A 36 -49.94 -36.83 105.61
N PHE A 37 -49.14 -35.84 105.98
CA PHE A 37 -48.88 -34.65 105.14
C PHE A 37 -48.05 -35.00 103.91
N MET A 38 -47.06 -35.89 104.04
CA MET A 38 -46.24 -36.33 102.91
C MET A 38 -47.07 -37.12 101.90
N VAL A 39 -47.98 -37.99 102.37
CA VAL A 39 -48.86 -38.78 101.50
C VAL A 39 -49.81 -37.89 100.71
N THR A 40 -50.44 -36.90 101.35
CA THR A 40 -51.33 -35.94 100.65
C THR A 40 -50.59 -35.11 99.61
N LEU A 41 -49.39 -34.61 99.93
CA LEU A 41 -48.58 -33.84 98.98
C LEU A 41 -48.17 -34.68 97.77
N PHE A 42 -47.80 -35.95 97.99
CA PHE A 42 -47.39 -36.86 96.93
C PHE A 42 -48.54 -37.14 95.95
N ILE A 43 -49.75 -37.41 96.45
CA ILE A 43 -50.94 -37.65 95.62
C ILE A 43 -51.28 -36.40 94.78
N LEU A 44 -51.29 -35.21 95.39
CA LEU A 44 -51.55 -33.95 94.69
C LEU A 44 -50.49 -33.68 93.60
N SER A 45 -49.22 -33.94 93.89
CA SER A 45 -48.11 -33.73 92.95
C SER A 45 -48.15 -34.72 91.79
N ALA A 46 -48.49 -35.99 92.05
CA ALA A 46 -48.65 -37.01 91.01
C ALA A 46 -49.83 -36.68 90.07
N LEU A 47 -50.95 -36.22 90.63
CA LEU A 47 -52.13 -35.81 89.87
C LEU A 47 -51.82 -34.58 89.00
N PHE A 48 -51.11 -33.59 89.55
CA PHE A 48 -50.65 -32.42 88.80
C PHE A 48 -49.69 -32.77 87.66
N LEU A 49 -48.72 -33.66 87.87
CA LEU A 49 -47.83 -34.10 86.79
C LEU A 49 -48.59 -34.82 85.67
N LEU A 50 -49.57 -35.65 86.03
CA LEU A 50 -50.39 -36.37 85.05
C LEU A 50 -51.24 -35.40 84.22
N THR A 51 -51.92 -34.44 84.86
CA THR A 51 -52.69 -33.43 84.14
C THR A 51 -51.79 -32.50 83.32
N SER A 52 -50.63 -32.09 83.85
CA SER A 52 -49.65 -31.28 83.13
C SER A 52 -49.08 -32.02 81.92
N TYR A 53 -48.83 -33.32 82.02
CA TYR A 53 -48.39 -34.16 80.90
C TYR A 53 -49.44 -34.19 79.78
N ILE A 54 -50.71 -34.39 80.12
CA ILE A 54 -51.81 -34.42 79.15
C ILE A 54 -51.92 -33.08 78.42
N PHE A 55 -51.93 -31.97 79.14
CA PHE A 55 -52.02 -30.64 78.53
C PHE A 55 -50.82 -30.34 77.63
N THR A 56 -49.60 -30.71 78.04
CA THR A 56 -48.38 -30.40 77.27
C THR A 56 -48.20 -31.30 76.05
N TYR A 57 -48.41 -32.62 76.18
CA TYR A 57 -48.04 -33.59 75.14
C TYR A 57 -49.23 -34.17 74.36
N LYS A 58 -50.41 -34.31 74.97
CA LYS A 58 -51.58 -34.94 74.34
C LYS A 58 -52.52 -33.92 73.71
N TRP A 59 -52.64 -32.72 74.27
CA TRP A 59 -53.54 -31.65 73.83
C TRP A 59 -52.83 -30.45 73.20
N THR A 60 -51.89 -30.70 72.29
CA THR A 60 -51.04 -29.67 71.62
C THR A 60 -51.82 -28.61 70.82
N LYS A 61 -53.05 -28.91 70.40
CA LYS A 61 -53.97 -27.95 69.74
C LYS A 61 -54.28 -26.74 70.62
N TYR A 62 -54.27 -26.91 71.94
CA TYR A 62 -54.57 -25.85 72.90
C TYR A 62 -53.28 -25.37 73.61
N ALA A 63 -52.31 -24.91 72.85
CA ALA A 63 -50.96 -24.66 73.36
C ALA A 63 -50.87 -23.55 74.44
N SER A 64 -51.90 -22.73 74.65
CA SER A 64 -51.94 -21.75 75.75
C SER A 64 -52.45 -22.33 77.08
N LEU A 65 -53.24 -23.40 77.05
CA LEU A 65 -53.88 -24.01 78.24
C LEU A 65 -52.88 -24.54 79.29
N PRO A 66 -51.75 -25.19 78.93
CA PRO A 66 -50.78 -25.67 79.91
C PRO A 66 -50.25 -24.57 80.83
N ALA A 67 -50.09 -23.34 80.31
CA ALA A 67 -49.57 -22.23 81.09
C ALA A 67 -50.53 -21.81 82.21
N TYR A 68 -51.84 -21.70 81.89
CA TYR A 68 -52.88 -21.42 82.88
C TYR A 68 -53.07 -22.58 83.86
N HIS A 69 -53.01 -23.83 83.38
CA HIS A 69 -53.08 -25.02 84.23
C HIS A 69 -51.98 -25.05 85.29
N ASN A 70 -50.73 -24.79 84.87
CA ASN A 70 -49.58 -24.72 85.80
C ASN A 70 -49.74 -23.59 86.82
N LEU A 71 -50.20 -22.41 86.38
CA LEU A 71 -50.45 -21.27 87.26
C LEU A 71 -51.46 -21.60 88.36
N ILE A 72 -52.60 -22.21 87.99
CA ILE A 72 -53.65 -22.60 88.94
C ILE A 72 -53.12 -23.67 89.90
N ALA A 73 -52.43 -24.69 89.39
CA ALA A 73 -51.91 -25.77 90.22
C ALA A 73 -50.87 -25.30 91.23
N TYR A 74 -49.94 -24.43 90.82
CA TYR A 74 -48.96 -23.85 91.74
C TYR A 74 -49.62 -22.96 92.79
N PHE A 75 -50.62 -22.17 92.40
CA PHE A 75 -51.40 -21.39 93.36
C PHE A 75 -52.11 -22.27 94.39
N CYS A 76 -52.80 -23.32 93.94
CA CYS A 76 -53.48 -24.23 94.84
C CYS A 76 -52.49 -24.96 95.77
N SER A 77 -51.37 -25.42 95.22
CA SER A 77 -50.31 -26.09 95.99
C SER A 77 -49.72 -25.16 97.04
N TRP A 78 -49.37 -23.93 96.68
CA TRP A 78 -48.84 -22.94 97.60
C TRP A 78 -49.85 -22.53 98.69
N PHE A 79 -51.10 -22.30 98.31
CA PHE A 79 -52.17 -21.96 99.25
C PHE A 79 -52.38 -23.09 100.26
N TYR A 80 -52.43 -24.34 99.80
CA TYR A 80 -52.53 -25.52 100.67
C TYR A 80 -51.34 -25.67 101.62
N LEU A 81 -50.11 -25.52 101.09
CA LEU A 81 -48.87 -25.62 101.87
C LEU A 81 -48.79 -24.55 102.96
N THR A 82 -49.29 -23.35 102.69
CA THR A 82 -49.28 -22.23 103.64
C THR A 82 -50.40 -22.36 104.67
N TYR A 83 -51.55 -22.94 104.28
CA TYR A 83 -52.66 -23.20 105.18
C TYR A 83 -52.33 -24.25 106.26
N GLN A 84 -51.60 -25.31 105.88
CA GLN A 84 -51.22 -26.39 106.81
C GLN A 84 -50.12 -25.98 107.80
N ASP A 85 -49.24 -25.07 107.40
CA ASP A 85 -48.10 -24.62 108.20
C ASP A 85 -47.86 -23.12 107.93
N PRO A 86 -48.63 -22.26 108.63
CA PRO A 86 -48.61 -20.82 108.40
C PRO A 86 -47.27 -20.24 108.88
N SER A 87 -46.28 -20.20 107.99
CA SER A 87 -44.93 -19.68 108.25
C SER A 87 -44.43 -18.81 107.11
N MET A 88 -43.65 -17.78 107.44
CA MET A 88 -43.14 -16.80 106.49
C MET A 88 -42.28 -17.41 105.37
N ASN A 89 -41.57 -18.50 105.64
CA ASN A 89 -40.75 -19.20 104.65
C ASN A 89 -41.56 -19.80 103.50
N LYS A 90 -42.88 -19.99 103.65
CA LYS A 90 -43.75 -20.49 102.57
C LYS A 90 -43.96 -19.47 101.47
N PHE A 91 -43.67 -18.19 101.68
CA PHE A 91 -43.75 -17.17 100.62
C PHE A 91 -42.65 -17.31 99.55
N ILE A 92 -41.60 -18.13 99.76
CA ILE A 92 -40.59 -18.41 98.73
C ILE A 92 -41.20 -19.06 97.47
N PHE A 93 -42.34 -19.73 97.60
CA PHE A 93 -43.06 -20.32 96.47
C PHE A 93 -43.58 -19.26 95.50
N VAL A 94 -43.72 -17.99 95.90
CA VAL A 94 -44.04 -16.89 94.98
C VAL A 94 -42.93 -16.68 93.94
N PHE A 95 -41.68 -17.09 94.18
CA PHE A 95 -40.63 -17.05 93.15
C PHE A 95 -40.86 -18.06 92.02
N THR A 96 -41.58 -19.15 92.26
CA THR A 96 -41.94 -20.12 91.19
C THR A 96 -42.89 -19.50 90.18
N PHE A 97 -43.70 -18.54 90.62
CA PHE A 97 -44.53 -17.73 89.76
C PHE A 97 -43.72 -16.80 88.85
N ALA A 98 -42.57 -16.28 89.31
CA ALA A 98 -41.67 -15.49 88.47
C ALA A 98 -41.11 -16.32 87.31
N VAL A 99 -40.76 -17.59 87.55
CA VAL A 99 -40.31 -18.52 86.50
C VAL A 99 -41.39 -18.73 85.42
N LEU A 100 -42.67 -18.87 85.83
CA LEU A 100 -43.81 -18.92 84.91
C LEU A 100 -43.92 -17.66 84.05
N GLY A 101 -43.78 -16.49 84.67
CA GLY A 101 -43.77 -15.20 83.97
C GLY A 101 -42.66 -15.12 82.92
N THR A 102 -41.44 -15.55 83.28
CA THR A 102 -40.27 -15.47 82.39
C THR A 102 -40.36 -16.42 81.20
N LEU A 103 -40.91 -17.64 81.37
CA LEU A 103 -40.93 -18.60 80.26
C LEU A 103 -42.03 -18.29 79.24
N TYR A 104 -43.24 -17.97 79.69
CA TYR A 104 -44.36 -17.74 78.79
C TYR A 104 -44.41 -16.32 78.24
N GLN A 105 -43.88 -15.34 78.99
CA GLN A 105 -43.78 -13.94 78.56
C GLN A 105 -45.12 -13.34 78.10
N ASP A 106 -46.23 -13.84 78.64
CA ASP A 106 -47.58 -13.37 78.32
C ASP A 106 -48.05 -12.42 79.43
N ARG A 107 -48.45 -11.21 79.02
CA ARG A 107 -48.98 -10.18 79.93
C ARG A 107 -50.22 -10.65 80.69
N LYS A 108 -51.06 -11.49 80.08
CA LYS A 108 -52.28 -12.01 80.73
C LYS A 108 -51.93 -12.97 81.87
N ILE A 109 -50.96 -13.86 81.63
CA ILE A 109 -50.48 -14.83 82.63
C ILE A 109 -49.79 -14.09 83.78
N ALA A 110 -48.94 -13.11 83.47
CA ALA A 110 -48.29 -12.29 84.47
C ALA A 110 -49.29 -11.51 85.34
N GLY A 111 -50.33 -10.90 84.74
CA GLY A 111 -51.36 -10.18 85.48
C GLY A 111 -52.18 -11.08 86.42
N LEU A 112 -52.61 -12.25 85.94
CA LEU A 112 -53.33 -13.26 86.75
C LEU A 112 -52.50 -13.72 87.96
N LEU A 113 -51.23 -13.94 87.73
CA LEU A 113 -50.26 -14.41 88.73
C LEU A 113 -50.03 -13.36 89.82
N SER A 114 -49.90 -12.09 89.45
CA SER A 114 -49.86 -10.96 90.39
C SER A 114 -51.13 -10.87 91.23
N GLY A 115 -52.31 -10.98 90.59
CA GLY A 115 -53.60 -10.93 91.28
C GLY A 115 -53.79 -12.04 92.30
N LEU A 116 -53.49 -13.29 91.92
CA LEU A 116 -53.59 -14.45 92.82
C LEU A 116 -52.64 -14.32 94.02
N SER A 117 -51.41 -13.85 93.79
CA SER A 117 -50.43 -13.70 94.86
C SER A 117 -50.85 -12.62 95.88
N ILE A 118 -51.43 -11.50 95.42
CA ILE A 118 -52.02 -10.46 96.29
C ILE A 118 -53.21 -11.02 97.08
N PHE A 119 -54.09 -11.78 96.42
CA PHE A 119 -55.26 -12.38 97.05
C PHE A 119 -54.88 -13.32 98.20
N ALA A 120 -53.95 -14.24 97.99
CA ALA A 120 -53.51 -15.15 99.03
C ALA A 120 -52.79 -14.44 100.18
N ALA A 121 -51.96 -13.41 99.89
CA ALA A 121 -51.35 -12.60 100.93
C ALA A 121 -52.40 -11.91 101.82
N CYS A 122 -53.46 -11.35 101.21
CA CYS A 122 -54.57 -10.75 101.95
C CYS A 122 -55.32 -11.80 102.78
N TYR A 123 -55.62 -12.97 102.21
CA TYR A 123 -56.32 -14.06 102.90
C TYR A 123 -55.56 -14.51 104.16
N PHE A 124 -54.27 -14.82 104.03
CA PHE A 124 -53.48 -15.31 105.16
C PHE A 124 -53.26 -14.25 106.23
N TYR A 125 -53.23 -12.96 105.85
CA TYR A 125 -53.22 -11.87 106.82
C TYR A 125 -54.50 -11.84 107.66
N PHE A 126 -55.68 -11.86 107.05
CA PHE A 126 -56.93 -11.74 107.82
C PHE A 126 -57.23 -12.96 108.71
N PHE A 127 -56.89 -14.16 108.26
CA PHE A 127 -57.31 -15.40 108.94
C PHE A 127 -56.21 -16.06 109.78
N HIS A 128 -54.93 -15.81 109.50
CA HIS A 128 -53.81 -16.53 110.13
C HIS A 128 -52.71 -15.58 110.63
N LYS A 129 -53.02 -14.29 110.87
CA LYS A 129 -52.01 -13.28 111.23
C LYS A 129 -51.14 -13.68 112.42
N ASP A 130 -51.73 -14.23 113.47
CA ASP A 130 -51.01 -14.52 114.71
C ASP A 130 -50.02 -15.69 114.54
N SER A 131 -50.32 -16.65 113.67
CA SER A 131 -49.41 -17.77 113.41
C SER A 131 -48.27 -17.41 112.46
N ILE A 132 -48.55 -16.59 111.44
CA ILE A 132 -47.56 -16.25 110.41
C ILE A 132 -46.64 -15.11 110.89
N TYR A 133 -47.20 -14.18 111.66
CA TYR A 133 -46.53 -12.93 112.03
C TYR A 133 -46.37 -12.72 113.56
N GLY A 134 -46.92 -13.60 114.42
CA GLY A 134 -46.99 -13.41 115.89
C GLY A 134 -45.69 -13.58 116.67
N GLY A 135 -44.53 -13.35 116.05
CA GLY A 135 -43.23 -13.27 116.72
C GLY A 135 -42.75 -11.83 116.96
N TYR A 136 -43.54 -10.82 116.62
CA TYR A 136 -43.11 -9.41 116.65
C TYR A 136 -44.17 -8.51 117.33
N ASP A 137 -44.13 -8.42 118.66
CA ASP A 137 -44.96 -7.50 119.42
C ASP A 137 -44.70 -6.04 118.94
N HIS A 138 -45.75 -5.40 118.40
CA HIS A 138 -45.81 -4.07 117.77
C HIS A 138 -45.45 -3.92 116.26
N VAL A 139 -45.52 -4.99 115.46
CA VAL A 139 -45.09 -4.97 114.04
C VAL A 139 -46.19 -5.46 113.05
N GLU A 140 -47.47 -5.48 113.43
CA GLU A 140 -48.56 -6.04 112.60
C GLU A 140 -48.75 -5.38 111.20
N ILE A 141 -48.42 -4.09 111.04
CA ILE A 141 -48.54 -3.37 109.75
C ILE A 141 -47.25 -3.47 108.92
N LYS A 142 -46.09 -3.56 109.57
CA LYS A 142 -44.78 -3.58 108.89
C LYS A 142 -44.55 -4.90 108.14
N SER A 143 -45.00 -6.03 108.68
CA SER A 143 -44.89 -7.34 108.00
C SER A 143 -45.74 -7.41 106.73
N LEU A 144 -46.99 -6.89 106.77
CA LEU A 144 -47.83 -6.75 105.59
C LEU A 144 -47.15 -5.88 104.52
N PHE A 145 -46.56 -4.74 104.94
CA PHE A 145 -45.82 -3.86 104.03
C PHE A 145 -44.64 -4.57 103.35
N PHE A 146 -43.84 -5.35 104.08
CA PHE A 146 -42.75 -6.14 103.48
C PHE A 146 -43.26 -7.18 102.47
N THR A 147 -44.34 -7.91 102.79
CA THR A 147 -44.90 -8.89 101.84
C THR A 147 -45.49 -8.24 100.58
N LEU A 148 -46.14 -7.08 100.69
CA LEU A 148 -46.62 -6.31 99.54
C LEU A 148 -45.46 -5.71 98.74
N PHE A 149 -44.39 -5.29 99.40
CA PHE A 149 -43.17 -4.80 98.78
C PHE A 149 -42.46 -5.90 97.96
N ASP A 150 -42.33 -7.11 98.50
CA ASP A 150 -41.74 -8.25 97.79
C ASP A 150 -42.57 -8.63 96.55
N LEU A 151 -43.90 -8.59 96.65
CA LEU A 151 -44.79 -8.80 95.51
C LEU A 151 -44.62 -7.72 94.44
N ALA A 152 -44.53 -6.45 94.83
CA ALA A 152 -44.29 -5.34 93.90
C ALA A 152 -42.93 -5.48 93.19
N MET A 153 -41.89 -5.93 93.90
CA MET A 153 -40.57 -6.20 93.32
C MET A 153 -40.60 -7.32 92.29
N ILE A 154 -41.35 -8.40 92.54
CA ILE A 154 -41.50 -9.51 91.59
C ILE A 154 -42.20 -9.04 90.31
N ILE A 155 -43.26 -8.23 90.42
CA ILE A 155 -43.98 -7.67 89.26
C ILE A 155 -43.06 -6.76 88.44
N LEU A 156 -42.24 -5.95 89.11
CA LEU A 156 -41.28 -5.07 88.45
C LEU A 156 -40.23 -5.87 87.68
N ILE A 157 -39.64 -6.91 88.29
CA ILE A 157 -38.63 -7.77 87.65
C ILE A 157 -39.20 -8.43 86.39
N ILE A 158 -40.39 -9.03 86.48
CA ILE A 158 -41.05 -9.68 85.33
C ILE A 158 -41.30 -8.67 84.21
N SER A 159 -41.79 -7.48 84.56
CA SER A 159 -42.10 -6.43 83.58
C SER A 159 -40.85 -5.92 82.85
N VAL A 160 -39.75 -5.70 83.57
CA VAL A 160 -38.46 -5.26 83.00
C VAL A 160 -37.87 -6.33 82.08
N GLN A 161 -37.87 -7.60 82.52
CA GLN A 161 -37.36 -8.70 81.71
C GLN A 161 -38.14 -8.89 80.40
N MET A 162 -39.48 -8.84 80.44
CA MET A 162 -40.31 -8.97 79.23
C MET A 162 -40.02 -7.86 78.21
N LYS A 163 -39.78 -6.62 78.68
CA LYS A 163 -39.43 -5.50 77.80
C LYS A 163 -38.06 -5.70 77.14
N HIS A 164 -37.06 -6.14 77.90
CA HIS A 164 -35.71 -6.36 77.39
C HIS A 164 -35.65 -7.54 76.40
N SER A 165 -36.31 -8.66 76.73
CA SER A 165 -36.34 -9.85 75.87
C SER A 165 -37.03 -9.59 74.53
N ASN A 166 -38.17 -8.88 74.52
CA ASN A 166 -38.84 -8.50 73.28
C ASN A 166 -38.00 -7.56 72.40
N LYS A 167 -37.18 -6.70 72.99
CA LYS A 167 -36.26 -5.82 72.25
C LYS A 167 -35.16 -6.63 71.55
N LEU A 168 -34.56 -7.59 72.25
CA LEU A 168 -33.52 -8.45 71.68
C LEU A 168 -34.03 -9.28 70.51
N PHE A 169 -35.24 -9.86 70.63
CA PHE A 169 -35.85 -10.63 69.55
C PHE A 169 -36.07 -9.78 68.28
N LYS A 170 -36.63 -8.56 68.43
CA LYS A 170 -36.83 -7.64 67.30
C LYS A 170 -35.51 -7.25 66.63
N ASN A 171 -34.46 -7.00 67.41
CA ASN A 171 -33.15 -6.63 66.86
C ASN A 171 -32.51 -7.79 66.08
N SER A 172 -32.64 -9.03 66.55
CA SER A 172 -32.09 -10.22 65.89
C SER A 172 -32.74 -10.49 64.54
N VAL A 173 -34.06 -10.31 64.42
CA VAL A 173 -34.77 -10.46 63.15
C VAL A 173 -34.33 -9.39 62.14
N LYS A 174 -34.18 -8.14 62.59
CA LYS A 174 -33.74 -7.04 61.71
C LYS A 174 -32.33 -7.25 61.15
N GLN A 175 -31.40 -7.76 61.96
CA GLN A 175 -30.03 -8.07 61.50
C GLN A 175 -29.98 -9.21 60.48
N ALA A 176 -30.85 -10.22 60.59
CA ALA A 176 -30.92 -11.31 59.61
C ALA A 176 -31.38 -10.81 58.23
N ASP A 177 -32.40 -9.94 58.20
CA ASP A 177 -32.88 -9.31 56.96
C ASP A 177 -31.80 -8.43 56.30
N GLU A 178 -31.05 -7.65 57.09
CA GLU A 178 -29.95 -6.80 56.59
C GLU A 178 -28.80 -7.65 56.01
N GLN A 179 -28.44 -8.77 56.64
CA GLN A 179 -27.42 -9.69 56.12
C GLN A 179 -27.86 -10.37 54.81
N GLN A 180 -29.13 -10.77 54.71
CA GLN A 180 -29.66 -11.37 53.48
C GLN A 180 -29.63 -10.38 52.31
N LYS A 181 -29.97 -9.11 52.55
CA LYS A 181 -29.86 -8.04 51.53
C LYS A 181 -28.43 -7.82 51.09
N MET A 182 -27.48 -7.70 52.03
CA MET A 182 -26.05 -7.57 51.69
C MET A 182 -25.56 -8.74 50.83
N ARG A 183 -25.96 -9.97 51.16
CA ARG A 183 -25.56 -11.14 50.38
C ARG A 183 -26.11 -11.12 48.95
N GLN A 184 -27.35 -10.68 48.77
CA GLN A 184 -27.93 -10.51 47.43
C GLN A 184 -27.21 -9.41 46.62
N GLU A 185 -26.79 -8.32 47.27
CA GLU A 185 -26.02 -7.25 46.62
C GLU A 185 -24.61 -7.72 46.23
N THR A 186 -23.93 -8.49 47.08
CA THR A 186 -22.61 -9.04 46.76
C THR A 186 -22.67 -10.09 45.66
N GLU A 187 -23.70 -10.95 45.63
CA GLU A 187 -23.93 -11.90 44.52
C GLU A 187 -24.14 -11.16 43.20
N LYS A 188 -24.98 -10.11 43.18
CA LYS A 188 -25.16 -9.24 42.00
C LYS A 188 -23.87 -8.55 41.56
N LEU A 189 -23.07 -8.06 42.51
CA LEU A 189 -21.77 -7.44 42.21
C LEU A 189 -20.81 -8.47 41.59
N LEU A 190 -20.78 -9.70 42.11
CA LEU A 190 -19.93 -10.76 41.59
C LEU A 190 -20.32 -11.17 40.16
N GLU A 191 -21.63 -11.31 39.90
CA GLU A 191 -22.15 -11.56 38.55
C GLU A 191 -21.80 -10.42 37.59
N ALA A 192 -21.92 -9.15 38.04
CA ALA A 192 -21.54 -7.99 37.25
C ALA A 192 -20.03 -7.98 36.93
N LEU A 193 -19.17 -8.30 37.90
CA LEU A 193 -17.72 -8.42 37.72
C LEU A 193 -17.35 -9.54 36.76
N GLN A 194 -17.96 -10.72 36.88
CA GLN A 194 -17.75 -11.84 35.96
C GLN A 194 -18.16 -11.46 34.52
N LYS A 195 -19.32 -10.82 34.37
CA LYS A 195 -19.79 -10.32 33.07
C LYS A 195 -18.84 -9.28 32.50
N GLN A 196 -18.32 -8.36 33.31
CA GLN A 196 -17.34 -7.37 32.87
C GLN A 196 -16.01 -8.03 32.47
N ASN A 197 -15.52 -9.02 33.22
CA ASN A 197 -14.31 -9.74 32.89
C ASN A 197 -14.44 -10.51 31.56
N SER A 198 -15.58 -11.18 31.33
CA SER A 198 -15.85 -11.84 30.04
C SER A 198 -15.86 -10.87 28.86
N LYS A 199 -16.36 -9.65 29.04
CA LYS A 199 -16.30 -8.59 28.02
C LYS A 199 -14.87 -8.11 27.78
N ILE A 200 -14.04 -7.99 28.82
CA ILE A 200 -12.62 -7.63 28.70
C ILE A 200 -11.88 -8.70 27.90
N VAL A 201 -12.08 -9.99 28.22
CA VAL A 201 -11.47 -11.10 27.47
C VAL A 201 -11.92 -11.11 26.00
N GLY A 202 -13.22 -10.91 25.74
CA GLY A 202 -13.73 -10.81 24.36
C GLY A 202 -13.16 -9.60 23.60
N PHE A 203 -13.05 -8.44 24.27
CA PHE A 203 -12.40 -7.25 23.72
C PHE A 203 -10.90 -7.51 23.43
N GLN A 204 -10.21 -8.20 24.34
CA GLN A 204 -8.81 -8.59 24.18
C GLN A 204 -8.58 -9.47 22.95
N GLN A 205 -9.42 -10.50 22.76
CA GLN A 205 -9.33 -11.36 21.59
C GLN A 205 -9.58 -10.57 20.30
N SER A 206 -10.64 -9.76 20.27
CA SER A 206 -10.96 -8.94 19.09
C SER A 206 -9.86 -7.92 18.76
N LEU A 207 -9.22 -7.33 19.78
CA LEU A 207 -8.12 -6.40 19.56
C LEU A 207 -6.89 -7.11 19.02
N ASN A 208 -6.52 -8.28 19.53
CA ASN A 208 -5.43 -9.10 18.98
C ASN A 208 -5.64 -9.42 17.49
N GLU A 209 -6.83 -9.89 17.11
CA GLU A 209 -7.16 -10.18 15.71
C GLU A 209 -7.05 -8.91 14.83
N LYS A 210 -7.46 -7.75 15.35
CA LYS A 210 -7.31 -6.46 14.65
C LYS A 210 -5.85 -6.02 14.55
N MET A 211 -5.04 -6.27 15.58
CA MET A 211 -3.61 -5.93 15.60
C MET A 211 -2.79 -6.80 14.64
N GLU A 212 -3.11 -8.09 14.56
CA GLU A 212 -2.50 -9.00 13.58
C GLU A 212 -2.81 -8.54 12.15
N LYS A 213 -4.08 -8.23 11.85
CA LYS A 213 -4.47 -7.65 10.56
C LYS A 213 -3.81 -6.30 10.29
N ALA A 214 -3.67 -5.45 11.30
CA ALA A 214 -2.99 -4.15 11.15
C ALA A 214 -1.51 -4.34 10.80
N LYS A 215 -0.84 -5.31 11.44
CA LYS A 215 0.55 -5.67 11.16
C LYS A 215 0.70 -6.24 9.75
N ASP A 216 -0.14 -7.18 9.34
CA ASP A 216 -0.12 -7.74 7.98
C ASP A 216 -0.32 -6.66 6.92
N ASN A 217 -1.27 -5.74 7.16
CA ASN A 217 -1.51 -4.61 6.26
C ASN A 217 -0.32 -3.64 6.23
N ASN A 218 0.36 -3.45 7.35
CA ASN A 218 1.57 -2.64 7.44
C ASN A 218 2.73 -3.29 6.66
N ASP A 219 2.96 -4.59 6.83
CA ASP A 219 3.99 -5.34 6.09
C ASP A 219 3.70 -5.31 4.57
N GLY A 220 2.43 -5.43 4.18
CA GLY A 220 1.99 -5.24 2.79
C GLY A 220 2.26 -3.82 2.27
N THR A 221 2.00 -2.80 3.09
CA THR A 221 2.29 -1.39 2.76
C THR A 221 3.78 -1.16 2.57
N TYR A 222 4.63 -1.77 3.40
CA TYR A 222 6.09 -1.70 3.26
C TYR A 222 6.58 -2.32 1.95
N ALA A 223 6.07 -3.50 1.59
CA ALA A 223 6.41 -4.15 0.33
C ALA A 223 6.01 -3.29 -0.87
N MET A 224 4.83 -2.66 -0.82
CA MET A 224 4.36 -1.75 -1.86
C MET A 224 5.21 -0.49 -1.94
N LEU A 225 5.60 0.09 -0.80
CA LEU A 225 6.50 1.24 -0.73
C LEU A 225 7.86 0.95 -1.37
N LYS A 226 8.44 -0.22 -1.08
CA LYS A 226 9.70 -0.66 -1.69
C LYS A 226 9.57 -0.74 -3.21
N GLN A 227 8.52 -1.41 -3.71
CA GLN A 227 8.26 -1.51 -5.15
C GLN A 227 8.09 -0.13 -5.81
N LEU A 228 7.36 0.79 -5.17
CA LEU A 228 7.20 2.15 -5.69
C LEU A 228 8.53 2.91 -5.76
N ASN A 229 9.43 2.69 -4.80
CA ASN A 229 10.75 3.33 -4.80
C ASN A 229 11.65 2.76 -5.91
N ASP A 230 11.60 1.44 -6.14
CA ASP A 230 12.30 0.79 -7.26
C ASP A 230 11.78 1.32 -8.61
N LEU A 231 10.45 1.40 -8.78
CA LEU A 231 9.81 1.98 -9.97
C LEU A 231 10.16 3.45 -10.17
N PHE A 232 10.25 4.23 -9.09
CA PHE A 232 10.67 5.63 -9.17
C PHE A 232 12.12 5.77 -9.65
N SER A 233 13.01 4.90 -9.16
CA SER A 233 14.40 4.86 -9.63
C SER A 233 14.48 4.55 -11.13
N GLU A 234 13.73 3.54 -11.59
CA GLU A 234 13.63 3.19 -13.02
C GLU A 234 13.06 4.34 -13.86
N GLN A 235 11.99 4.99 -13.38
CA GLN A 235 11.39 6.15 -14.04
C GLN A 235 12.39 7.33 -14.16
N ASN A 236 13.22 7.54 -13.15
CA ASN A 236 14.22 8.61 -13.16
C ASN A 236 15.38 8.31 -14.12
N GLU A 237 15.77 7.04 -14.25
CA GLU A 237 16.73 6.59 -15.26
C GLU A 237 16.15 6.80 -16.68
N ILE A 238 14.91 6.36 -16.93
CA ILE A 238 14.21 6.58 -18.21
C ILE A 238 14.14 8.08 -18.54
N TYR A 239 13.81 8.92 -17.57
CA TYR A 239 13.79 10.38 -17.76
C TYR A 239 15.16 10.92 -18.20
N THR A 240 16.23 10.49 -17.52
CA THR A 240 17.59 10.93 -17.83
C THR A 240 18.04 10.47 -19.21
N THR A 241 17.78 9.21 -19.56
CA THR A 241 18.08 8.66 -20.89
C THR A 241 17.30 9.39 -21.97
N ASN A 242 16.00 9.61 -21.79
CA ASN A 242 15.21 10.35 -22.76
C ASN A 242 15.71 11.78 -22.97
N LYS A 243 16.12 12.46 -21.89
CA LYS A 243 16.72 13.80 -21.97
C LYS A 243 18.01 13.80 -22.79
N GLN A 244 18.86 12.80 -22.62
CA GLN A 244 20.08 12.65 -23.41
C GLN A 244 19.76 12.38 -24.89
N VAL A 245 18.80 11.48 -25.15
CA VAL A 245 18.34 11.18 -26.52
C VAL A 245 17.86 12.46 -27.22
N ILE A 246 17.09 13.32 -26.56
CA ILE A 246 16.67 14.62 -27.11
C ILE A 246 17.86 15.49 -27.50
N GLN A 247 18.84 15.62 -26.61
CA GLN A 247 19.99 16.48 -26.86
C GLN A 247 20.83 15.98 -28.03
N SER A 248 21.10 14.67 -28.07
CA SER A 248 21.80 14.03 -29.19
C SER A 248 21.02 14.18 -30.50
N PHE A 249 19.70 13.97 -30.46
CA PHE A 249 18.86 14.09 -31.63
C PHE A 249 18.81 15.52 -32.18
N SER A 250 18.74 16.54 -31.32
CA SER A 250 18.80 17.95 -31.74
C SER A 250 20.09 18.26 -32.50
N LYS A 251 21.24 17.77 -32.00
CA LYS A 251 22.54 17.98 -32.64
C LYS A 251 22.62 17.29 -34.01
N GLU A 252 22.13 16.06 -34.09
CA GLU A 252 22.11 15.30 -35.34
C GLU A 252 21.19 15.96 -36.37
N PHE A 253 20.06 16.51 -35.91
CA PHE A 253 19.11 17.24 -36.73
C PHE A 253 19.71 18.50 -37.36
N ASP A 254 20.40 19.33 -36.58
CA ASP A 254 21.09 20.53 -37.08
C ASP A 254 22.13 20.17 -38.15
N SER A 255 22.90 19.09 -37.93
CA SER A 255 23.89 18.58 -38.88
C SER A 255 23.24 18.10 -40.19
N LEU A 256 22.11 17.41 -40.09
CA LEU A 256 21.32 16.95 -41.24
C LEU A 256 20.76 18.12 -42.05
N GLN A 257 20.25 19.16 -41.38
CA GLN A 257 19.76 20.37 -42.04
C GLN A 257 20.89 21.11 -42.77
N HIS A 258 22.05 21.25 -42.14
CA HIS A 258 23.25 21.81 -42.80
C HIS A 258 23.69 20.98 -44.01
N SER A 259 23.65 19.65 -43.91
CA SER A 259 24.01 18.76 -45.00
C SER A 259 23.06 18.90 -46.19
N ALA A 260 21.74 18.96 -45.94
CA ALA A 260 20.76 19.19 -46.99
C ALA A 260 20.95 20.54 -47.68
N GLN A 261 21.23 21.60 -46.91
CA GLN A 261 21.52 22.93 -47.48
C GLN A 261 22.80 22.92 -48.33
N HIS A 262 23.84 22.19 -47.90
CA HIS A 262 25.07 22.06 -48.66
C HIS A 262 24.83 21.33 -49.99
N ILE A 263 24.05 20.25 -49.99
CA ILE A 263 23.70 19.53 -51.23
C ILE A 263 22.91 20.43 -52.18
N LEU A 264 21.95 21.23 -51.69
CA LEU A 264 21.22 22.20 -52.52
C LEU A 264 22.16 23.18 -53.23
N THR A 265 23.16 23.71 -52.51
CA THR A 265 24.17 24.62 -53.09
C THR A 265 25.01 23.90 -54.15
N LEU A 266 25.51 22.70 -53.84
CA LEU A 266 26.29 21.89 -54.80
C LEU A 266 25.48 21.56 -56.06
N ASN A 267 24.18 21.27 -55.91
CA ASN A 267 23.31 21.02 -57.04
C ASN A 267 23.23 22.28 -57.92
N ALA A 268 22.98 23.45 -57.33
CA ALA A 268 22.93 24.74 -58.02
C ALA A 268 24.23 25.07 -58.79
N GLU A 269 25.38 24.84 -58.17
CA GLU A 269 26.70 24.98 -58.83
C GLU A 269 26.85 24.01 -60.00
N SER A 270 26.48 22.74 -59.81
CA SER A 270 26.52 21.70 -60.84
C SER A 270 25.70 22.08 -62.08
N GLN A 271 24.50 22.67 -61.92
CA GLN A 271 23.70 23.15 -63.05
C GLN A 271 24.42 24.24 -63.86
N THR A 272 25.11 25.15 -63.18
CA THR A 272 25.88 26.20 -63.85
C THR A 272 27.02 25.58 -64.66
N ILE A 273 27.72 24.59 -64.11
CA ILE A 273 28.80 23.87 -64.79
C ILE A 273 28.26 23.10 -65.99
N ILE A 274 27.20 22.30 -65.82
CA ILE A 274 26.60 21.51 -66.90
C ILE A 274 26.15 22.42 -68.05
N LYS A 275 25.48 23.54 -67.75
CA LYS A 275 25.03 24.49 -68.78
C LYS A 275 26.22 25.05 -69.57
N LYS A 276 27.32 25.39 -68.90
CA LYS A 276 28.55 25.85 -69.54
C LYS A 276 29.22 24.75 -70.37
N SER A 277 29.26 23.52 -69.86
CA SER A 277 29.84 22.37 -70.57
C SER A 277 29.07 22.03 -71.83
N VAL A 278 27.73 22.01 -71.78
CA VAL A 278 26.88 21.79 -72.96
C VAL A 278 27.10 22.88 -74.01
N SER A 279 27.13 24.15 -73.60
CA SER A 279 27.44 25.26 -74.53
C SER A 279 28.81 25.10 -75.19
N THR A 280 29.83 24.72 -74.42
CA THR A 280 31.19 24.48 -74.94
C THR A 280 31.22 23.32 -75.94
N LEU A 281 30.42 22.28 -75.72
CA LEU A 281 30.32 21.14 -76.64
C LEU A 281 29.60 21.49 -77.93
N ASP A 282 28.59 22.35 -77.88
CA ASP A 282 27.93 22.87 -79.09
C ASP A 282 28.91 23.68 -79.93
N ASP A 283 29.70 24.56 -79.30
CA ASP A 283 30.76 25.33 -79.98
C ASP A 283 31.82 24.39 -80.61
N LEU A 284 32.23 23.35 -79.88
CA LEU A 284 33.18 22.35 -80.37
C LEU A 284 32.63 21.54 -81.54
N SER A 285 31.33 21.21 -81.51
CA SER A 285 30.63 20.54 -82.61
C SER A 285 30.64 21.39 -83.88
N ILE A 286 30.31 22.69 -83.76
CA ILE A 286 30.38 23.65 -84.86
C ILE A 286 31.81 23.75 -85.42
N SER A 287 32.81 23.89 -84.56
CA SER A 287 34.21 23.97 -84.97
C SER A 287 34.68 22.70 -85.68
N THR A 288 34.25 21.53 -85.22
CA THR A 288 34.58 20.22 -85.81
C THR A 288 33.96 20.09 -87.21
N SER A 289 32.70 20.50 -87.38
CA SER A 289 32.04 20.55 -88.69
C SER A 289 32.76 21.51 -89.65
N SER A 290 33.19 22.69 -89.17
CA SER A 290 33.97 23.62 -89.99
C SER A 290 35.34 23.03 -90.38
N PHE A 291 36.01 22.33 -89.47
CA PHE A 291 37.29 21.69 -89.75
C PHE A 291 37.16 20.58 -90.81
N LYS A 292 36.08 19.81 -90.75
CA LYS A 292 35.72 18.79 -91.76
C LYS A 292 35.58 19.38 -93.16
N GLN A 293 34.91 20.53 -93.28
CA GLN A 293 34.77 21.23 -94.56
C GLN A 293 36.13 21.70 -95.10
N THR A 294 36.99 22.24 -94.24
CA THR A 294 38.34 22.66 -94.62
C THR A 294 39.18 21.47 -95.09
N LEU A 295 39.16 20.33 -94.38
CA LEU A 295 39.86 19.12 -94.80
C LEU A 295 39.40 18.64 -96.19
N HIS A 296 38.09 18.59 -96.43
CA HIS A 296 37.55 18.24 -97.75
C HIS A 296 38.08 19.16 -98.85
N LYS A 297 38.15 20.48 -98.58
CA LYS A 297 38.70 21.45 -99.54
C LYS A 297 40.19 21.19 -99.78
N THR A 298 40.97 20.92 -98.74
CA THR A 298 42.41 20.62 -98.87
C THR A 298 42.66 19.37 -99.70
N VAL A 299 41.91 18.28 -99.45
CA VAL A 299 41.99 17.04 -100.26
C VAL A 299 41.70 17.31 -101.74
N ASN A 300 40.68 18.13 -102.03
CA ASN A 300 40.36 18.52 -103.40
C ASN A 300 41.50 19.30 -104.06
N THR A 301 42.08 20.28 -103.37
CA THR A 301 43.24 21.05 -103.86
C THR A 301 44.45 20.15 -104.10
N SER A 302 44.75 19.19 -103.23
CA SER A 302 45.84 18.22 -103.46
C SER A 302 45.60 17.34 -104.68
N ASN A 303 44.36 16.86 -104.89
CA ASN A 303 44.02 16.11 -106.11
C ASN A 303 44.18 16.96 -107.37
N GLU A 304 43.86 18.25 -107.31
CA GLU A 304 44.07 19.18 -108.43
C GLU A 304 45.55 19.43 -108.69
N MET A 305 46.38 19.58 -107.65
CA MET A 305 47.83 19.72 -107.77
C MET A 305 48.48 18.49 -108.42
N VAL A 306 48.04 17.27 -108.07
CA VAL A 306 48.48 16.04 -108.72
C VAL A 306 48.17 16.07 -110.22
N LYS A 307 46.94 16.42 -110.60
CA LYS A 307 46.54 16.52 -112.02
C LYS A 307 47.33 17.57 -112.79
N GLN A 308 47.55 18.74 -112.19
CA GLN A 308 48.34 19.80 -112.81
C GLN A 308 49.79 19.36 -113.01
N THR A 309 50.38 18.70 -112.01
CA THR A 309 51.75 18.16 -112.09
C THR A 309 51.86 17.13 -113.20
N GLU A 310 50.91 16.18 -113.31
CA GLU A 310 50.86 15.20 -114.39
C GLU A 310 50.72 15.84 -115.78
N SER A 311 49.96 16.93 -115.89
CA SER A 311 49.85 17.68 -117.14
C SER A 311 51.16 18.37 -117.53
N ILE A 312 51.92 18.88 -116.55
CA ILE A 312 53.23 19.51 -116.80
C ILE A 312 54.27 18.44 -117.15
N GLU A 313 54.27 17.28 -116.47
CA GLU A 313 55.14 16.13 -116.81
C GLU A 313 54.99 15.73 -118.29
N GLN A 314 53.76 15.72 -118.82
CA GLN A 314 53.51 15.47 -120.25
C GLN A 314 54.14 16.55 -121.16
N MET A 315 54.04 17.83 -120.79
CA MET A 315 54.67 18.92 -121.55
C MET A 315 56.19 18.83 -121.51
N VAL A 316 56.77 18.52 -120.36
CA VAL A 316 58.22 18.33 -120.18
C VAL A 316 58.73 17.16 -121.02
N LYS A 317 57.98 16.05 -121.06
CA LYS A 317 58.30 14.93 -121.96
C LYS A 317 58.33 15.35 -123.43
N HIS A 318 57.40 16.20 -123.87
CA HIS A 318 57.45 16.77 -125.22
C HIS A 318 58.68 17.67 -125.45
N ILE A 319 59.12 18.43 -124.45
CA ILE A 319 60.35 19.25 -124.53
C ILE A 319 61.58 18.35 -124.70
N ILE A 320 61.68 17.26 -123.92
CA ILE A 320 62.76 16.27 -124.05
C ILE A 320 62.75 15.66 -125.46
N ASP A 321 61.58 15.28 -125.98
CA ASP A 321 61.46 14.77 -127.35
C ASP A 321 61.92 15.79 -128.41
N ILE A 322 61.58 17.07 -128.24
CA ILE A 322 62.02 18.17 -129.13
C ILE A 322 63.53 18.38 -129.03
N ALA A 323 64.09 18.38 -127.81
CA ALA A 323 65.52 18.52 -127.56
C ALA A 323 66.30 17.39 -128.22
N ASN A 324 65.86 16.13 -128.06
CA ASN A 324 66.47 14.96 -128.70
C ASN A 324 66.42 15.03 -130.23
N ARG A 325 65.28 15.45 -130.81
CA ARG A 325 65.17 15.68 -132.27
C ARG A 325 66.10 16.80 -132.74
N THR A 326 66.25 17.85 -131.94
CA THR A 326 67.12 19.00 -132.26
C THR A 326 68.59 18.61 -132.18
N ASP A 327 68.99 17.79 -131.21
CA ASP A 327 70.35 17.23 -131.12
C ASP A 327 70.66 16.36 -132.34
N LEU A 328 69.74 15.49 -132.75
CA LEU A 328 69.88 14.69 -133.97
C LEU A 328 69.99 15.55 -135.24
N LEU A 329 69.17 16.60 -135.36
CA LEU A 329 69.24 17.56 -136.47
C LEU A 329 70.58 18.31 -136.48
N ALA A 330 71.03 18.76 -135.32
CA ALA A 330 72.30 19.46 -135.16
C ALA A 330 73.50 18.55 -135.46
N LEU A 331 73.43 17.28 -135.05
CA LEU A 331 74.42 16.26 -135.39
C LEU A 331 74.50 16.05 -136.91
N ASN A 332 73.35 15.88 -137.58
CA ASN A 332 73.28 15.74 -139.03
C ASN A 332 73.83 16.98 -139.75
N ALA A 333 73.50 18.18 -139.27
CA ALA A 333 74.01 19.43 -139.81
C ALA A 333 75.54 19.57 -139.61
N ASN A 334 76.07 19.10 -138.47
CA ASN A 334 77.50 19.14 -138.20
C ASN A 334 78.28 18.13 -139.09
N ILE A 335 77.71 16.95 -139.35
CA ILE A 335 78.24 15.98 -140.32
C ILE A 335 78.28 16.60 -141.73
N GLU A 336 77.19 17.23 -142.17
CA GLU A 336 77.12 17.83 -143.50
C GLU A 336 78.04 19.05 -143.64
N ALA A 337 78.20 19.84 -142.57
CA ALA A 337 79.17 20.93 -142.51
C ALA A 337 80.63 20.41 -142.59
N ALA A 338 80.92 19.24 -142.01
CA ALA A 338 82.21 18.58 -142.16
C ALA A 338 82.44 18.06 -143.59
N ASN A 339 81.39 17.53 -144.24
CA ASN A 339 81.43 17.08 -145.64
C ASN A 339 81.71 18.23 -146.62
N ALA A 340 81.23 19.45 -146.33
CA ALA A 340 81.46 20.65 -147.15
C ALA A 340 82.87 21.28 -146.99
N GLY A 341 83.73 20.73 -146.13
CA GLY A 341 85.13 21.16 -145.97
C GLY A 341 85.28 22.63 -145.55
N ILE A 342 86.06 23.42 -146.30
CA ILE A 342 86.37 24.83 -145.97
C ILE A 342 85.10 25.71 -146.00
N HIS A 343 84.15 25.41 -146.90
CA HIS A 343 82.90 26.18 -147.02
C HIS A 343 81.90 25.89 -145.89
N GLY A 344 82.04 24.78 -145.16
CA GLY A 344 81.16 24.37 -144.07
C GLY A 344 81.59 24.83 -142.68
N LYS A 345 82.77 25.44 -142.51
CA LYS A 345 83.32 25.84 -141.20
C LYS A 345 82.37 26.69 -140.34
N GLY A 346 81.71 27.69 -140.95
CA GLY A 346 80.74 28.54 -140.24
C GLY A 346 79.48 27.79 -139.81
N PHE A 347 78.97 26.90 -140.68
CA PHE A 347 77.82 26.05 -140.37
C PHE A 347 78.12 25.01 -139.29
N SER A 348 79.34 24.46 -139.24
CA SER A 348 79.77 23.50 -138.21
C SER A 348 79.76 24.14 -136.81
N VAL A 349 80.21 25.41 -136.69
CA VAL A 349 80.16 26.15 -135.42
C VAL A 349 78.71 26.35 -134.95
N VAL A 350 77.82 26.75 -135.85
CA VAL A 350 76.39 26.91 -135.52
C VAL A 350 75.76 25.58 -135.13
N ALA A 351 76.04 24.50 -135.88
CA ALA A 351 75.52 23.17 -135.58
C ALA A 351 76.02 22.64 -134.23
N ALA A 352 77.28 22.89 -133.86
CA ALA A 352 77.83 22.54 -132.55
C ALA A 352 77.15 23.32 -131.42
N GLU A 353 76.85 24.61 -131.61
CA GLU A 353 76.14 25.42 -130.60
C GLU A 353 74.68 24.99 -130.46
N VAL A 354 73.99 24.67 -131.57
CA VAL A 354 72.61 24.13 -131.54
C VAL A 354 72.57 22.78 -130.82
N LYS A 355 73.55 21.90 -131.07
CA LYS A 355 73.70 20.63 -130.35
C LYS A 355 73.86 20.86 -128.85
N LYS A 356 74.74 21.78 -128.46
CA LYS A 356 74.95 22.12 -127.04
C LYS A 356 73.68 22.66 -126.39
N LEU A 357 72.93 23.53 -127.08
CA LEU A 357 71.63 24.04 -126.62
C LEU A 357 70.59 22.92 -126.47
N ALA A 358 70.55 21.97 -127.40
CA ALA A 358 69.65 20.83 -127.34
C ALA A 358 69.96 19.90 -126.14
N VAL A 359 71.23 19.54 -125.95
CA VAL A 359 71.67 18.72 -124.79
C VAL A 359 71.36 19.45 -123.48
N ASN A 360 71.67 20.74 -123.37
CA ASN A 360 71.36 21.54 -122.18
C ASN A 360 69.84 21.63 -121.94
N SER A 361 69.03 21.77 -123.00
CA SER A 361 67.57 21.82 -122.88
C SER A 361 66.98 20.50 -122.38
N SER A 362 67.53 19.36 -122.84
CA SER A 362 67.14 18.05 -122.32
C SER A 362 67.49 17.90 -120.85
N ALA A 363 68.71 18.28 -120.46
CA ALA A 363 69.15 18.20 -119.05
C ALA A 363 68.27 19.07 -118.13
N LEU A 364 67.95 20.31 -118.54
CA LEU A 364 67.04 21.18 -117.79
C LEU A 364 65.62 20.60 -117.71
N ALA A 365 65.14 19.96 -118.77
CA ALA A 365 63.83 19.31 -118.77
C ALA A 365 63.80 18.09 -117.84
N ASP A 366 64.88 17.31 -117.78
CA ASP A 366 65.04 16.21 -116.82
C ASP A 366 65.05 16.72 -115.37
N GLU A 367 65.77 17.81 -115.07
CA GLU A 367 65.74 18.45 -113.75
C GLU A 367 64.33 18.93 -113.37
N ILE A 368 63.58 19.53 -114.31
CA ILE A 368 62.18 19.91 -114.08
C ILE A 368 61.33 18.66 -113.79
N ASN A 369 61.55 17.55 -114.50
CA ASN A 369 60.80 16.31 -114.29
C ASN A 369 61.05 15.69 -112.89
N GLU A 370 62.28 15.78 -112.37
CA GLU A 370 62.59 15.38 -110.99
C GLU A 370 61.85 16.25 -109.97
N VAL A 371 61.81 17.57 -110.16
CA VAL A 371 61.06 18.49 -109.30
C VAL A 371 59.56 18.19 -109.33
N LEU A 372 58.99 17.93 -110.51
CA LEU A 372 57.57 17.56 -110.66
C LEU A 372 57.26 16.23 -109.95
N SER A 373 58.11 15.21 -110.11
CA SER A 373 57.95 13.94 -109.42
C SER A 373 57.97 14.12 -107.90
N SER A 374 58.84 15.00 -107.38
CA SER A 374 58.88 15.35 -105.96
C SER A 374 57.59 16.04 -105.50
N ILE A 375 57.08 17.03 -106.25
CA ILE A 375 55.81 17.72 -105.96
C ILE A 375 54.64 16.74 -105.96
N LYS A 376 54.59 15.82 -106.94
CA LYS A 376 53.57 14.77 -107.03
C LYS A 376 53.58 13.87 -105.80
N ASN A 377 54.76 13.36 -105.42
CA ASN A 377 54.91 12.50 -104.25
C ASN A 377 54.53 13.22 -102.96
N GLN A 378 54.92 14.49 -102.79
CA GLN A 378 54.51 15.31 -101.65
C GLN A 378 52.98 15.52 -101.62
N SER A 379 52.35 15.73 -102.78
CA SER A 379 50.89 15.88 -102.89
C SER A 379 50.15 14.61 -102.47
N LEU A 380 50.66 13.44 -102.88
CA LEU A 380 50.10 12.15 -102.52
C LEU A 380 50.27 11.86 -101.02
N SER A 381 51.46 12.12 -100.47
CA SER A 381 51.70 12.01 -99.02
C SER A 381 50.76 12.94 -98.23
N HIS A 382 50.60 14.19 -98.68
CA HIS A 382 49.70 15.13 -98.00
C HIS A 382 48.24 14.65 -98.02
N LYS A 383 47.81 14.00 -99.10
CA LYS A 383 46.47 13.41 -99.19
C LYS A 383 46.29 12.28 -98.17
N GLU A 384 47.28 11.40 -98.02
CA GLU A 384 47.25 10.33 -97.02
C GLU A 384 47.14 10.89 -95.59
N ASP A 385 47.91 11.95 -95.28
CA ASP A 385 47.81 12.66 -94.01
C ASP A 385 46.40 13.24 -93.77
N MET A 386 45.76 13.78 -94.82
CA MET A 386 44.40 14.31 -94.74
C MET A 386 43.34 13.22 -94.55
N ASP A 387 43.48 12.06 -95.18
CA ASP A 387 42.57 10.92 -94.98
C ASP A 387 42.68 10.37 -93.54
N ASN A 388 43.90 10.33 -92.98
CA ASN A 388 44.12 10.01 -91.57
C ASN A 388 43.46 11.05 -90.65
N ALA A 389 43.65 12.35 -90.93
CA ALA A 389 43.02 13.44 -90.18
C ALA A 389 41.48 13.35 -90.23
N PHE A 390 40.89 12.97 -91.37
CA PHE A 390 39.46 12.77 -91.51
C PHE A 390 38.93 11.64 -90.62
N THR A 391 39.67 10.54 -90.53
CA THR A 391 39.32 9.40 -89.66
C THR A 391 39.35 9.80 -88.18
N MET A 392 40.35 10.59 -87.76
CA MET A 392 40.42 11.14 -86.41
C MET A 392 39.24 12.08 -86.13
N LEU A 393 38.82 12.87 -87.11
CA LEU A 393 37.71 13.82 -86.98
C LEU A 393 36.36 13.11 -86.79
N LEU A 394 36.11 11.99 -87.50
CA LEU A 394 34.92 11.15 -87.28
C LEU A 394 34.89 10.57 -85.86
N THR A 395 36.04 10.22 -85.30
CA THR A 395 36.15 9.76 -83.92
C THR A 395 35.82 10.89 -82.94
N ASN A 396 36.35 12.09 -83.17
CA ASN A 396 36.02 13.28 -82.37
C ASN A 396 34.52 13.62 -82.41
N GLU A 397 33.87 13.55 -83.57
CA GLU A 397 32.40 13.77 -83.69
C GLU A 397 31.64 12.79 -82.79
N LYS A 398 32.03 11.52 -82.78
CA LYS A 398 31.42 10.49 -81.92
C LYS A 398 31.65 10.79 -80.43
N ASP A 399 32.85 11.20 -80.05
CA ASP A 399 33.18 11.50 -78.66
C ASP A 399 32.42 12.72 -78.15
N ILE A 400 32.25 13.76 -78.98
CA ILE A 400 31.42 14.94 -78.64
C ILE A 400 29.99 14.51 -78.31
N ILE A 401 29.37 13.68 -79.15
CA ILE A 401 28.00 13.17 -78.93
C ILE A 401 27.93 12.34 -77.64
N SER A 402 28.93 11.48 -77.40
CA SER A 402 29.02 10.68 -76.17
C SER A 402 29.04 11.55 -74.92
N VAL A 403 29.86 12.61 -74.93
CA VAL A 403 29.97 13.56 -73.82
C VAL A 403 28.69 14.39 -73.65
N GLN A 404 28.04 14.82 -74.74
CA GLN A 404 26.73 15.48 -74.69
C GLN A 404 25.67 14.60 -74.01
N ASN A 405 25.60 13.31 -74.37
CA ASN A 405 24.69 12.36 -73.75
C ASN A 405 24.98 12.17 -72.25
N ALA A 406 26.27 12.11 -71.87
CA ALA A 406 26.67 12.01 -70.47
C ALA A 406 26.21 13.23 -69.66
N PHE A 407 26.39 14.45 -70.17
CA PHE A 407 25.88 15.67 -69.53
C PHE A 407 24.36 15.73 -69.51
N GLY A 408 23.68 15.19 -70.52
CA GLY A 408 22.22 15.02 -70.51
C GLY A 408 21.76 14.17 -69.34
N LYS A 409 22.40 13.02 -69.12
CA LYS A 409 22.09 12.16 -67.97
C LYS A 409 22.37 12.83 -66.63
N ILE A 410 23.50 13.54 -66.48
CA ILE A 410 23.82 14.28 -65.25
C ILE A 410 22.76 15.35 -64.96
N LYS A 411 22.23 16.01 -66.00
CA LYS A 411 21.14 16.99 -65.85
C LYS A 411 19.85 16.34 -65.34
N ASP A 412 19.52 15.15 -65.81
CA ASP A 412 18.34 14.41 -65.36
C ASP A 412 18.50 13.95 -63.90
N ASP A 413 19.64 13.32 -63.56
CA ASP A 413 19.99 12.91 -62.19
C ASP A 413 19.94 14.10 -61.21
N ARG A 414 20.37 15.28 -61.65
CA ARG A 414 20.30 16.52 -60.86
C ARG A 414 18.86 16.93 -60.55
N THR A 415 17.97 16.81 -61.54
CA THR A 415 16.56 17.17 -61.40
C THR A 415 15.87 16.25 -60.40
N GLU A 416 16.21 14.95 -60.43
CA GLU A 416 15.74 13.99 -59.42
C GLU A 416 16.25 14.36 -58.02
N ASN A 417 17.53 14.74 -57.89
CA ASN A 417 18.09 15.23 -56.63
C ASN A 417 17.38 16.50 -56.10
N ASP A 418 16.98 17.44 -56.97
CA ASP A 418 16.24 18.63 -56.53
C ASP A 418 14.88 18.24 -55.90
N ILE A 419 14.14 17.33 -56.53
CA ILE A 419 12.87 16.82 -56.02
C ILE A 419 13.09 16.08 -54.68
N PHE A 420 14.14 15.27 -54.60
CA PHE A 420 14.49 14.56 -53.37
C PHE A 420 14.82 15.52 -52.22
N LEU A 421 15.54 16.60 -52.48
CA LEU A 421 15.89 17.59 -51.45
C LEU A 421 14.67 18.39 -50.98
N GLU A 422 13.71 18.67 -51.86
CA GLU A 422 12.44 19.30 -51.49
C GLU A 422 11.60 18.40 -50.58
N ASP A 423 11.48 17.10 -50.91
CA ASP A 423 10.84 16.09 -50.05
C ASP A 423 11.56 15.95 -48.70
N LEU A 424 12.90 15.92 -48.72
CA LEU A 424 13.71 15.84 -47.51
C LEU A 424 13.48 17.06 -46.59
N SER A 425 13.34 18.26 -47.16
CA SER A 425 13.01 19.48 -46.42
C SER A 425 11.64 19.40 -45.74
N MET A 426 10.63 18.89 -46.45
CA MET A 426 9.30 18.66 -45.86
C MET A 426 9.34 17.65 -44.71
N LYS A 427 10.10 16.55 -44.86
CA LYS A 427 10.29 15.56 -43.79
C LYS A 427 10.97 16.14 -42.57
N PHE A 428 12.00 16.99 -42.74
CA PHE A 428 12.63 17.69 -41.62
C PHE A 428 11.65 18.59 -40.87
N LYS A 429 10.81 19.32 -41.58
CA LYS A 429 9.78 20.16 -40.96
C LYS A 429 8.80 19.34 -40.12
N GLY A 430 8.38 18.17 -40.59
CA GLY A 430 7.55 17.25 -39.81
C GLY A 430 8.26 16.71 -38.57
N LEU A 431 9.54 16.36 -38.70
CA LEU A 431 10.35 15.85 -37.59
C LEU A 431 10.58 16.91 -36.49
N LEU A 432 10.70 18.19 -36.84
CA LEU A 432 10.76 19.30 -35.89
C LEU A 432 9.53 19.39 -34.99
N VAL A 433 8.33 19.21 -35.56
CA VAL A 433 7.07 19.21 -34.78
C VAL A 433 7.06 18.03 -33.79
N LEU A 434 7.43 16.84 -34.25
CA LEU A 434 7.53 15.65 -33.37
C LEU A 434 8.57 15.86 -32.25
N PHE A 435 9.66 16.56 -32.55
CA PHE A 435 10.69 16.88 -31.56
C PHE A 435 10.17 17.83 -30.47
N GLU A 436 9.41 18.85 -30.86
CA GLU A 436 8.80 19.79 -29.92
C GLU A 436 7.77 19.08 -29.01
N GLU A 437 6.96 18.18 -29.56
CA GLU A 437 6.06 17.33 -28.77
C GLU A 437 6.84 16.44 -27.78
N PHE A 438 7.93 15.83 -28.23
CA PHE A 438 8.75 14.96 -27.38
C PHE A 438 9.43 15.76 -26.25
N TYR A 439 9.92 16.96 -26.54
CA TYR A 439 10.45 17.88 -25.54
C TYR A 439 9.41 18.22 -24.46
N ASN A 440 8.18 18.54 -24.86
CA ASN A 440 7.09 18.82 -23.93
C ASN A 440 6.71 17.60 -23.07
N ARG A 441 6.76 16.39 -23.63
CA ARG A 441 6.54 15.14 -22.86
C ARG A 441 7.61 14.91 -21.82
N ILE A 442 8.88 15.21 -22.11
CA ILE A 442 9.97 15.11 -21.13
C ILE A 442 9.86 16.16 -20.03
N HIS A 443 9.44 17.39 -20.36
CA HIS A 443 9.14 18.39 -19.33
C HIS A 443 8.01 17.92 -18.40
N THR A 444 6.96 17.34 -18.95
CA THR A 444 5.85 16.77 -18.17
C THR A 444 6.34 15.62 -17.28
N LEU A 445 7.18 14.73 -17.81
CA LEU A 445 7.77 13.63 -17.05
C LEU A 445 8.64 14.13 -15.88
N SER A 446 9.37 15.23 -16.05
CA SER A 446 10.12 15.88 -14.97
C SER A 446 9.19 16.30 -13.81
N SER A 447 8.08 16.97 -14.11
CA SER A 447 7.11 17.39 -13.09
C SER A 447 6.43 16.20 -12.39
N MET A 448 6.22 15.10 -13.12
CA MET A 448 5.72 13.85 -12.55
C MET A 448 6.74 13.25 -11.58
N ASN A 449 8.03 13.19 -11.95
CA ASN A 449 9.08 12.69 -11.08
C ASN A 449 9.19 13.49 -9.77
N GLU A 450 9.13 14.82 -9.83
CA GLU A 450 9.13 15.66 -8.61
C GLU A 450 7.92 15.35 -7.71
N THR A 451 6.75 15.18 -8.30
CA THR A 451 5.51 14.87 -7.57
C THR A 451 5.56 13.47 -6.95
N THR A 452 6.08 12.48 -7.69
CA THR A 452 6.27 11.10 -7.21
C THR A 452 7.28 11.07 -6.05
N ALA A 453 8.40 11.78 -6.16
CA ALA A 453 9.39 11.88 -5.10
C ALA A 453 8.79 12.47 -3.81
N SER A 454 8.02 13.56 -3.94
CA SER A 454 7.33 14.17 -2.79
C SER A 454 6.31 13.20 -2.15
N SER A 455 5.55 12.48 -2.98
CA SER A 455 4.52 11.54 -2.52
C SER A 455 5.15 10.33 -1.81
N LEU A 456 6.22 9.77 -2.36
CA LEU A 456 7.01 8.71 -1.73
C LEU A 456 7.55 9.16 -0.36
N GLY A 457 8.10 10.38 -0.27
CA GLY A 457 8.57 10.93 1.00
C GLY A 457 7.46 10.99 2.06
N LYS A 458 6.26 11.44 1.69
CA LYS A 458 5.10 11.48 2.59
C LYS A 458 4.60 10.10 3.00
N MET A 459 4.53 9.16 2.05
CA MET A 459 4.10 7.78 2.33
C MET A 459 5.09 7.08 3.26
N ASN A 460 6.39 7.27 3.05
CA ASN A 460 7.42 6.69 3.92
C ASN A 460 7.29 7.22 5.36
N GLY A 461 7.13 8.53 5.53
CA GLY A 461 6.88 9.12 6.86
C GLY A 461 5.57 8.65 7.51
N THR A 462 4.51 8.46 6.72
CA THR A 462 3.23 7.93 7.24
C THR A 462 3.37 6.47 7.67
N PHE A 463 4.10 5.67 6.90
CA PHE A 463 4.42 4.28 7.25
C PHE A 463 5.20 4.19 8.55
N ASP A 464 6.23 5.02 8.74
CA ASP A 464 7.01 5.04 9.98
C ASP A 464 6.13 5.33 11.20
N ILE A 465 5.21 6.31 11.09
CA ILE A 465 4.25 6.63 12.15
C ILE A 465 3.29 5.47 12.40
N MET A 466 2.75 4.85 11.35
CA MET A 466 1.81 3.73 11.46
C MET A 466 2.46 2.52 12.12
N ASN A 467 3.68 2.18 11.72
CA ASN A 467 4.46 1.10 12.29
C ASN A 467 4.77 1.35 13.78
N ALA A 468 5.19 2.57 14.13
CA ALA A 468 5.42 2.95 15.53
C ALA A 468 4.14 2.83 16.38
N THR A 469 3.00 3.28 15.85
CA THR A 469 1.70 3.20 16.52
C THR A 469 1.26 1.75 16.75
N ILE A 470 1.47 0.86 15.76
CA ILE A 470 1.15 -0.56 15.90
C ILE A 470 2.01 -1.20 17.01
N ILE A 471 3.31 -0.87 17.06
CA ILE A 471 4.22 -1.37 18.10
C ILE A 471 3.76 -0.89 19.48
N GLU A 472 3.42 0.39 19.63
CA GLU A 472 2.97 0.98 20.89
C GLU A 472 1.65 0.36 21.39
N ILE A 473 0.64 0.24 20.52
CA ILE A 473 -0.65 -0.41 20.89
C ILE A 473 -0.43 -1.86 21.31
N ASN A 474 0.44 -2.59 20.59
CA ASN A 474 0.75 -3.97 20.94
C ASN A 474 1.44 -4.07 22.30
N ASP A 475 2.39 -3.19 22.60
CA ASP A 475 3.09 -3.16 23.89
C ASP A 475 2.13 -2.85 25.06
N ASP A 476 1.29 -1.82 24.92
CA ASP A 476 0.27 -1.48 25.91
C ASP A 476 -0.74 -2.60 26.13
N PHE A 477 -1.08 -3.32 25.07
CA PHE A 477 -1.97 -4.47 25.17
C PHE A 477 -1.32 -5.66 25.91
N GLN A 478 -0.03 -5.93 25.68
CA GLN A 478 0.69 -6.94 26.45
C GLN A 478 0.77 -6.58 27.94
N LYS A 479 0.95 -5.29 28.28
CA LYS A 479 0.88 -4.83 29.68
C LYS A 479 -0.50 -5.09 30.29
N LEU A 480 -1.59 -4.79 29.57
CA LEU A 480 -2.96 -5.06 30.05
C LEU A 480 -3.21 -6.56 30.26
N LYS A 481 -2.66 -7.42 29.41
CA LYS A 481 -2.77 -8.88 29.58
C LYS A 481 -2.10 -9.36 30.88
N ASN A 482 -0.99 -8.74 31.26
CA ASN A 482 -0.25 -9.08 32.48
C ASN A 482 -0.93 -8.58 33.78
N ILE A 483 -1.87 -7.62 33.69
CA ILE A 483 -2.64 -7.12 34.84
C ILE A 483 -3.84 -8.02 35.16
N ASN A 484 -4.28 -8.88 34.23
CA ASN A 484 -5.50 -9.67 34.33
C ASN A 484 -5.30 -11.08 34.93
N ILE A 485 -4.28 -11.25 35.79
CA ILE A 485 -4.08 -12.40 36.69
C ILE A 485 -4.63 -12.00 38.07
#